data_AF-A0A954WGC2-F1
#
_entry.id   AF-A0A954WGC2-F1
#
_cell.length_a   1.000
_cell.length_b   1.000
_cell.length_c   1.000
_cell.angle_alpha   90.00
_cell.angle_beta   90.00
_cell.angle_gamma   90.00
#
_symmetry.space_group_name_H-M   'P 1'
#
loop_
_entity.id
_entity.type
_entity.pdbx_description
1 polymer ?
#
loop_
_entity_poly.entity_id
_entity_poly.type
_entity_poly.pdbx_seq_one_letter_code
_entity_poly.pdbx_strand_id
1 'polypeptide(L)'
;HTVADEPVERLMNWLLRTQDPSGGYGYMPKDPGALGRNIQQDRVTAGPCAAGTATTLIAADFLRFADPQAAANRAGSTGMGRSVRAVAESGPEKIPSKNVDQGMLLKSIDSGMRFIGGKYGNLATIDQFVFYYMYAFERTMSFHEKFQGVDIESPAWYNAGVDFLRKSQKGNGSWSLSGSYCGEAADTALAMLFLMRSTKQMIEESREGVLIGGNGLPTDVANLQTTSDGRVVKPEMFKSMDGLLDLLSKDDETMDGIGAMPEKFDLADDPKERASQVARLRRMAEGGTYQARRIALKALGQTRDFDNIPWLIYGLTDPDDDARKIARDGLRFMTRKFQGFGMSDTATVEDGRVAQEKWKVWYKTLRPEVEFVSE
;
A
#
# COMPACT_ATOMS: atom_id res chain seq x y z
N HIS A 1 21.41 -5.07 -20.79
CA HIS A 1 20.47 -5.86 -21.59
C HIS A 1 20.45 -7.28 -21.06
N THR A 2 19.36 -7.65 -20.43
CA THR A 2 19.10 -9.04 -20.04
C THR A 2 18.12 -9.65 -21.04
N VAL A 3 18.15 -10.98 -21.22
CA VAL A 3 17.19 -11.72 -22.08
C VAL A 3 15.73 -11.47 -21.64
N ALA A 4 15.51 -11.04 -20.40
CA ALA A 4 14.19 -10.69 -19.87
C ALA A 4 13.65 -9.33 -20.35
N ASP A 5 14.50 -8.44 -20.91
CA ASP A 5 14.08 -7.10 -21.33
C ASP A 5 13.31 -7.13 -22.66
N GLU A 6 13.69 -8.03 -23.59
CA GLU A 6 13.17 -8.05 -24.96
C GLU A 6 11.64 -8.21 -25.05
N PRO A 7 10.98 -9.13 -24.31
CA PRO A 7 9.52 -9.22 -24.34
C PRO A 7 8.83 -7.93 -23.85
N VAL A 8 9.43 -7.26 -22.87
CA VAL A 8 8.89 -6.01 -22.29
C VAL A 8 9.11 -4.83 -23.23
N GLU A 9 10.24 -4.78 -23.94
CA GLU A 9 10.50 -3.80 -25.01
C GLU A 9 9.48 -3.93 -26.15
N ARG A 10 9.17 -5.17 -26.57
CA ARG A 10 8.14 -5.41 -27.60
C ARG A 10 6.74 -4.99 -27.12
N LEU A 11 6.40 -5.32 -25.86
CA LEU A 11 5.15 -4.87 -25.23
C LEU A 11 5.07 -3.35 -25.18
N MET A 12 6.13 -2.68 -24.71
CA MET A 12 6.20 -1.22 -24.64
C MET A 12 5.99 -0.61 -26.02
N ASN A 13 6.75 -1.04 -27.03
CA ASN A 13 6.61 -0.53 -28.40
C ASN A 13 5.24 -0.85 -29.01
N TRP A 14 4.54 -1.90 -28.56
CA TRP A 14 3.15 -2.17 -28.93
C TRP A 14 2.18 -1.19 -28.27
N LEU A 15 2.35 -0.90 -26.97
CA LEU A 15 1.54 0.10 -26.27
C LEU A 15 1.71 1.51 -26.85
N LEU A 16 2.94 1.88 -27.21
CA LEU A 16 3.23 3.20 -27.78
C LEU A 16 2.57 3.41 -29.15
N ARG A 17 2.56 2.38 -30.02
CA ARG A 17 1.96 2.49 -31.36
C ARG A 17 0.45 2.26 -31.42
N THR A 18 -0.12 1.62 -30.39
CA THR A 18 -1.56 1.33 -30.31
C THR A 18 -2.36 2.34 -29.50
N GLN A 19 -1.72 3.29 -28.82
CA GLN A 19 -2.42 4.40 -28.17
C GLN A 19 -3.21 5.22 -29.21
N ASP A 20 -4.39 5.70 -28.86
CA ASP A 20 -5.19 6.59 -29.70
C ASP A 20 -4.55 7.99 -29.78
N PRO A 21 -4.71 8.75 -30.87
CA PRO A 21 -4.25 10.14 -30.95
C PRO A 21 -4.74 11.07 -29.84
N SER A 22 -5.88 10.76 -29.19
CA SER A 22 -6.38 11.48 -28.01
C SER A 22 -5.59 11.19 -26.72
N GLY A 23 -4.70 10.19 -26.72
CA GLY A 23 -4.01 9.67 -25.54
C GLY A 23 -4.71 8.48 -24.88
N GLY A 24 -5.95 8.17 -25.26
CA GLY A 24 -6.67 7.02 -24.73
C GLY A 24 -6.23 5.68 -25.31
N TYR A 25 -6.82 4.60 -24.80
CA TYR A 25 -6.67 3.26 -25.36
C TYR A 25 -8.03 2.65 -25.67
N GLY A 26 -8.10 1.84 -26.73
CA GLY A 26 -9.26 1.00 -27.03
C GLY A 26 -9.13 -0.38 -26.36
N TYR A 27 -10.26 -1.07 -26.15
CA TYR A 27 -10.25 -2.43 -25.59
C TYR A 27 -9.58 -3.46 -26.53
N MET A 28 -9.84 -3.33 -27.84
CA MET A 28 -9.21 -4.11 -28.90
C MET A 28 -8.51 -3.16 -29.86
N PRO A 29 -7.23 -2.81 -29.60
CA PRO A 29 -6.55 -1.83 -30.41
C PRO A 29 -6.23 -2.36 -31.80
N LYS A 30 -6.31 -1.47 -32.78
CA LYS A 30 -5.79 -1.65 -34.14
C LYS A 30 -4.30 -1.39 -34.11
N ASP A 31 -3.49 -2.42 -34.36
CA ASP A 31 -2.04 -2.30 -34.45
C ASP A 31 -1.63 -1.83 -35.87
N PRO A 32 -1.01 -0.64 -36.01
CA PRO A 32 -0.50 -0.17 -37.30
C PRO A 32 0.74 -0.95 -37.80
N GLY A 33 1.28 -1.88 -37.00
CA GLY A 33 2.39 -2.78 -37.36
C GLY A 33 3.78 -2.17 -37.19
N ALA A 34 3.91 -0.84 -37.26
CA ALA A 34 5.17 -0.12 -37.04
C ALA A 34 4.97 1.08 -36.09
N LEU A 35 6.04 1.49 -35.42
CA LEU A 35 6.09 2.77 -34.70
C LEU A 35 5.98 3.91 -35.71
N GLY A 36 5.09 4.85 -35.44
CA GLY A 36 4.77 5.95 -36.35
C GLY A 36 3.66 6.82 -35.78
N ARG A 37 2.92 7.51 -36.64
CA ARG A 37 1.76 8.29 -36.19
C ARG A 37 0.68 7.33 -35.69
N ASN A 38 0.26 7.52 -34.44
CA ASN A 38 -0.88 6.82 -33.85
C ASN A 38 -2.13 6.97 -34.73
N ILE A 39 -2.91 5.89 -34.83
CA ILE A 39 -4.15 5.83 -35.60
C ILE A 39 -5.35 5.79 -34.67
N GLN A 40 -6.49 6.28 -35.14
CA GLN A 40 -7.73 6.31 -34.37
C GLN A 40 -8.15 4.88 -33.96
N GLN A 41 -8.41 4.71 -32.67
CA GLN A 41 -8.83 3.46 -32.06
C GLN A 41 -10.34 3.44 -31.85
N ASP A 42 -10.90 2.23 -31.71
CA ASP A 42 -12.32 2.05 -31.43
C ASP A 42 -12.56 1.93 -29.91
N ARG A 43 -13.73 2.38 -29.44
CA ARG A 43 -14.17 2.25 -28.04
C ARG A 43 -13.15 2.77 -27.02
N VAL A 44 -12.58 3.93 -27.30
CA VAL A 44 -11.63 4.62 -26.43
C VAL A 44 -12.36 5.12 -25.18
N THR A 45 -12.17 4.42 -24.07
CA THR A 45 -12.94 4.58 -22.82
C THR A 45 -12.02 4.59 -21.60
N ALA A 46 -12.57 4.96 -20.44
CA ALA A 46 -11.81 5.17 -19.21
C ALA A 46 -11.03 3.92 -18.76
N GLY A 47 -11.70 2.76 -18.70
CA GLY A 47 -11.11 1.49 -18.24
C GLY A 47 -9.89 1.06 -19.07
N PRO A 48 -10.03 0.87 -20.39
CA PRO A 48 -8.91 0.56 -21.27
C PRO A 48 -7.80 1.61 -21.22
N CYS A 49 -8.14 2.90 -21.13
CA CYS A 49 -7.11 3.95 -20.99
C CYS A 49 -6.30 3.79 -19.71
N ALA A 50 -6.96 3.66 -18.55
CA ALA A 50 -6.27 3.46 -17.27
C ALA A 50 -5.39 2.21 -17.28
N ALA A 51 -5.91 1.08 -17.81
CA ALA A 51 -5.16 -0.16 -17.93
C ALA A 51 -3.95 -0.05 -18.87
N GLY A 52 -4.11 0.60 -20.03
CA GLY A 52 -3.05 0.85 -20.99
C GLY A 52 -1.95 1.75 -20.41
N THR A 53 -2.32 2.89 -19.83
CA THR A 53 -1.38 3.82 -19.18
C THR A 53 -0.66 3.18 -17.99
N ALA A 54 -1.37 2.40 -17.15
CA ALA A 54 -0.74 1.66 -16.05
C ALA A 54 0.30 0.65 -16.57
N THR A 55 -0.02 -0.11 -17.61
CA THR A 55 0.91 -1.08 -18.21
C THR A 55 2.14 -0.38 -18.79
N THR A 56 1.96 0.77 -19.45
CA THR A 56 3.06 1.61 -19.94
C THR A 56 3.98 2.05 -18.79
N LEU A 57 3.43 2.51 -17.65
CA LEU A 57 4.23 2.91 -16.50
C LEU A 57 4.96 1.72 -15.84
N ILE A 58 4.31 0.55 -15.74
CA ILE A 58 4.92 -0.69 -15.23
C ILE A 58 6.10 -1.11 -16.11
N ALA A 59 5.90 -1.13 -17.43
CA ALA A 59 6.95 -1.48 -18.37
C ALA A 59 8.09 -0.45 -18.35
N ALA A 60 7.78 0.83 -18.14
CA ALA A 60 8.78 1.89 -17.99
C ALA A 60 9.65 1.69 -16.74
N ASP A 61 9.03 1.32 -15.62
CA ASP A 61 9.74 0.96 -14.39
C ASP A 61 10.64 -0.26 -14.59
N PHE A 62 10.11 -1.33 -15.21
CA PHE A 62 10.88 -2.55 -15.51
C PHE A 62 12.08 -2.28 -16.41
N LEU A 63 11.89 -1.47 -17.47
CA LEU A 63 12.94 -1.05 -18.41
C LEU A 63 13.79 0.11 -17.88
N ARG A 64 13.65 0.46 -16.60
CA ARG A 64 14.52 1.39 -15.86
C ARG A 64 14.44 2.83 -16.35
N PHE A 65 13.33 3.23 -16.96
CA PHE A 65 13.03 4.63 -17.30
C PHE A 65 12.54 5.44 -16.09
N ALA A 66 12.06 4.77 -15.03
CA ALA A 66 11.74 5.39 -13.75
C ALA A 66 13.03 5.64 -12.95
N ASP A 67 13.76 6.70 -13.28
CA ASP A 67 14.95 7.12 -12.53
C ASP A 67 14.56 7.98 -11.31
N PRO A 68 14.84 7.55 -10.07
CA PRO A 68 14.62 8.33 -8.86
C PRO A 68 15.33 9.70 -8.87
N GLN A 69 16.46 9.83 -9.56
CA GLN A 69 17.24 11.07 -9.63
C GLN A 69 16.66 12.06 -10.65
N ALA A 70 16.24 11.58 -11.82
CA ALA A 70 15.44 12.37 -12.77
C ALA A 70 14.07 12.76 -12.21
N ALA A 71 13.45 11.90 -11.41
CA ALA A 71 12.22 12.18 -10.68
C ALA A 71 12.40 13.29 -9.63
N ALA A 72 13.43 13.21 -8.80
CA ALA A 72 13.78 14.27 -7.83
C ALA A 72 14.08 15.62 -8.52
N ASN A 73 14.68 15.59 -9.71
CA ASN A 73 14.92 16.80 -10.52
C ASN A 73 13.62 17.38 -11.12
N ARG A 74 12.61 16.56 -11.41
CA ARG A 74 11.27 17.02 -11.83
C ARG A 74 10.44 17.58 -10.66
N ALA A 75 10.52 16.94 -9.50
CA ALA A 75 9.82 17.32 -8.27
C ALA A 75 10.36 18.63 -7.65
N GLY A 76 11.62 18.99 -7.92
CA GLY A 76 12.28 20.20 -7.42
C GLY A 76 11.73 21.56 -7.93
N SER A 77 10.57 21.60 -8.59
CA SER A 77 9.93 22.82 -9.08
C SER A 77 8.74 23.32 -8.25
N THR A 78 8.33 22.60 -7.20
CA THR A 78 7.30 23.06 -6.26
C THR A 78 7.86 23.07 -4.84
N GLY A 79 8.02 24.29 -4.31
CA GLY A 79 8.82 24.64 -3.14
C GLY A 79 8.67 23.74 -1.91
N MET A 80 9.80 23.17 -1.49
CA MET A 80 10.16 23.04 -0.09
C MET A 80 11.70 23.03 0.01
N GLY A 81 12.23 23.64 1.07
CA GLY A 81 13.65 24.02 1.20
C GLY A 81 14.65 22.87 1.03
N ARG A 82 15.79 23.22 0.44
CA ARG A 82 17.03 22.43 0.41
C ARG A 82 17.40 21.99 1.84
N SER A 83 17.11 20.75 2.23
CA SER A 83 17.73 20.13 3.39
C SER A 83 18.02 18.65 3.11
N VAL A 84 19.32 18.34 3.18
CA VAL A 84 19.97 17.02 3.23
C VAL A 84 19.60 16.07 2.08
N ARG A 85 20.37 16.14 0.98
CA ARG A 85 20.45 15.03 0.02
C ARG A 85 21.25 13.91 0.68
N ALA A 86 20.60 12.78 0.98
CA ALA A 86 21.32 11.52 1.14
C ALA A 86 22.06 11.25 -0.19
N VAL A 87 23.38 11.24 -0.16
CA VAL A 87 24.18 10.76 -1.27
C VAL A 87 23.97 9.25 -1.30
N ALA A 88 23.04 8.79 -2.13
CA ALA A 88 22.93 7.37 -2.41
C ALA A 88 24.28 6.92 -2.97
N GLU A 89 24.92 5.96 -2.31
CA GLU A 89 26.08 5.28 -2.88
C GLU A 89 25.67 4.75 -4.26
N SER A 90 26.44 5.16 -5.27
CA SER A 90 26.21 4.83 -6.66
C SER A 90 26.36 3.32 -6.86
N GLY A 91 25.25 2.61 -6.74
CA GLY A 91 25.10 1.29 -7.36
C GLY A 91 25.34 1.38 -8.88
N PRO A 92 25.56 0.25 -9.57
CA PRO A 92 25.79 0.26 -11.01
C PRO A 92 24.68 1.04 -11.71
N GLU A 93 25.09 1.98 -12.57
CA GLU A 93 24.18 2.87 -13.30
C GLU A 93 23.10 2.03 -13.99
N LYS A 94 21.83 2.24 -13.62
CA LYS A 94 20.70 1.53 -14.23
C LYS A 94 20.45 2.16 -15.60
N ILE A 95 21.11 1.64 -16.62
CA ILE A 95 20.97 2.13 -17.99
C ILE A 95 19.56 1.76 -18.50
N PRO A 96 18.73 2.74 -18.92
CA PRO A 96 17.45 2.48 -19.56
C PRO A 96 17.61 1.67 -20.86
N SER A 97 16.55 0.99 -21.29
CA SER A 97 16.57 0.31 -22.60
C SER A 97 16.83 1.30 -23.74
N LYS A 98 17.67 0.89 -24.70
CA LYS A 98 17.92 1.65 -25.94
C LYS A 98 16.92 1.33 -27.06
N ASN A 99 16.09 0.30 -26.89
CA ASN A 99 15.15 -0.19 -27.91
C ASN A 99 13.75 0.45 -27.78
N VAL A 100 13.58 1.35 -26.80
CA VAL A 100 12.36 2.12 -26.58
C VAL A 100 12.72 3.59 -26.65
N ASP A 101 11.99 4.34 -27.47
CA ASP A 101 12.17 5.79 -27.58
C ASP A 101 11.62 6.48 -26.32
N GLN A 102 12.51 7.14 -25.57
CA GLN A 102 12.15 7.82 -24.33
C GLN A 102 11.20 8.99 -24.55
N GLY A 103 11.33 9.72 -25.67
CA GLY A 103 10.46 10.86 -25.98
C GLY A 103 9.02 10.40 -26.27
N MET A 104 8.87 9.33 -27.05
CA MET A 104 7.58 8.70 -27.32
C MET A 104 6.96 8.12 -26.05
N LEU A 105 7.76 7.50 -25.18
CA LEU A 105 7.31 7.01 -23.88
C LEU A 105 6.73 8.14 -23.01
N LEU A 106 7.50 9.20 -22.80
CA LEU A 106 7.06 10.34 -21.98
C LEU A 106 5.81 11.00 -22.55
N LYS A 107 5.75 11.17 -23.88
CA LYS A 107 4.57 11.69 -24.56
C LYS A 107 3.35 10.78 -24.38
N SER A 108 3.53 9.47 -24.45
CA SER A 108 2.47 8.49 -24.28
C SER A 108 1.89 8.53 -22.86
N ILE A 109 2.76 8.58 -21.85
CA ILE A 109 2.37 8.75 -20.45
C ILE A 109 1.59 10.05 -20.26
N ASP A 110 2.14 11.19 -20.69
CA ASP A 110 1.48 12.50 -20.55
C ASP A 110 0.11 12.55 -21.24
N SER A 111 0.01 11.97 -22.44
CA SER A 111 -1.25 11.93 -23.19
C SER A 111 -2.30 11.05 -22.50
N GLY A 112 -1.90 9.88 -21.97
CA GLY A 112 -2.78 9.01 -21.20
C GLY A 112 -3.25 9.65 -19.90
N MET A 113 -2.35 10.27 -19.16
CA MET A 113 -2.68 10.99 -17.93
C MET A 113 -3.61 12.18 -18.20
N ARG A 114 -3.42 12.93 -19.29
CA ARG A 114 -4.31 14.02 -19.70
C ARG A 114 -5.71 13.51 -20.07
N PHE A 115 -5.78 12.38 -20.78
CA PHE A 115 -7.05 11.76 -21.15
C PHE A 115 -7.84 11.33 -19.90
N ILE A 116 -7.16 10.68 -18.95
CA ILE A 116 -7.73 10.28 -17.65
C ILE A 116 -8.15 11.51 -16.85
N GLY A 117 -7.25 12.47 -16.62
CA GLY A 117 -7.49 13.66 -15.80
C GLY A 117 -8.54 14.63 -16.35
N GLY A 118 -8.84 14.57 -17.65
CA GLY A 118 -9.92 15.32 -18.28
C GLY A 118 -11.29 14.75 -17.93
N LYS A 119 -11.92 14.03 -18.87
CA LYS A 119 -13.30 13.55 -18.73
C LYS A 119 -13.48 12.55 -17.59
N TYR A 120 -12.45 11.77 -17.26
CA TYR A 120 -12.54 10.58 -16.41
C TYR A 120 -11.95 10.78 -15.00
N GLY A 121 -11.46 11.98 -14.67
CA GLY A 121 -10.99 12.31 -13.33
C GLY A 121 -12.13 12.39 -12.30
N ASN A 122 -13.37 12.54 -12.77
CA ASN A 122 -14.57 12.48 -11.95
C ASN A 122 -15.24 11.10 -12.10
N LEU A 123 -15.24 10.29 -11.04
CA LEU A 123 -15.82 8.94 -11.07
C LEU A 123 -17.32 8.90 -11.41
N ALA A 124 -18.05 9.99 -11.20
CA ALA A 124 -19.46 10.08 -11.58
C ALA A 124 -19.69 10.12 -13.11
N THR A 125 -18.65 10.38 -13.92
CA THR A 125 -18.76 10.40 -15.38
C THR A 125 -18.52 9.03 -16.00
N ILE A 126 -18.18 8.02 -15.19
CA ILE A 126 -17.90 6.65 -15.62
C ILE A 126 -19.21 5.88 -15.68
N ASP A 127 -19.66 5.61 -16.90
CA ASP A 127 -20.95 4.95 -17.19
C ASP A 127 -20.83 3.44 -17.36
N GLN A 128 -19.61 2.92 -17.53
CA GLN A 128 -19.34 1.49 -17.70
C GLN A 128 -18.15 1.03 -16.87
N PHE A 129 -18.26 -0.17 -16.27
CA PHE A 129 -17.15 -0.85 -15.59
C PHE A 129 -16.45 0.02 -14.53
N VAL A 130 -17.20 0.83 -13.78
CA VAL A 130 -16.65 1.85 -12.87
C VAL A 130 -15.68 1.28 -11.83
N PHE A 131 -15.98 0.11 -11.25
CA PHE A 131 -15.08 -0.49 -10.25
C PHE A 131 -13.80 -1.06 -10.88
N TYR A 132 -13.89 -1.58 -12.11
CA TYR A 132 -12.70 -1.97 -12.87
C TYR A 132 -11.85 -0.76 -13.22
N TYR A 133 -12.48 0.34 -13.64
CA TYR A 133 -11.77 1.61 -13.86
C TYR A 133 -11.10 2.11 -12.59
N MET A 134 -11.78 2.10 -11.43
CA MET A 134 -11.18 2.52 -10.16
C MET A 134 -9.92 1.70 -9.84
N TYR A 135 -10.00 0.39 -9.94
CA TYR A 135 -8.84 -0.48 -9.74
C TYR A 135 -7.69 -0.17 -10.73
N ALA A 136 -8.00 -0.01 -12.02
CA ALA A 136 -7.00 0.35 -13.02
C ALA A 136 -6.40 1.76 -12.77
N PHE A 137 -7.22 2.71 -12.33
CA PHE A 137 -6.83 4.08 -12.02
C PHE A 137 -5.90 4.14 -10.81
N GLU A 138 -6.16 3.38 -9.74
CA GLU A 138 -5.23 3.23 -8.61
C GLU A 138 -3.87 2.72 -9.08
N ARG A 139 -3.84 1.70 -9.94
CA ARG A 139 -2.59 1.21 -10.53
C ARG A 139 -1.86 2.28 -11.32
N THR A 140 -2.58 3.01 -12.18
CA THR A 140 -2.01 4.11 -12.97
C THR A 140 -1.38 5.16 -12.05
N MET A 141 -2.13 5.64 -11.06
CA MET A 141 -1.68 6.70 -10.17
C MET A 141 -0.52 6.25 -9.28
N SER A 142 -0.56 5.04 -8.73
CA SER A 142 0.53 4.50 -7.88
C SER A 142 1.84 4.34 -8.65
N PHE A 143 1.80 3.86 -9.90
CA PHE A 143 3.00 3.80 -10.74
C PHE A 143 3.43 5.17 -11.28
N HIS A 144 2.50 6.10 -11.48
CA HIS A 144 2.81 7.47 -11.89
C HIS A 144 3.51 8.24 -10.75
N GLU A 145 3.02 8.12 -9.52
CA GLU A 145 3.66 8.61 -8.29
C GLU A 145 5.10 8.07 -8.20
N LYS A 146 5.28 6.75 -8.38
CA LYS A 146 6.61 6.12 -8.45
C LYS A 146 7.48 6.74 -9.56
N PHE A 147 6.95 6.90 -10.76
CA PHE A 147 7.67 7.44 -11.93
C PHE A 147 8.07 8.91 -11.75
N GLN A 148 7.27 9.68 -11.03
CA GLN A 148 7.55 11.06 -10.66
C GLN A 148 8.40 11.19 -9.39
N GLY A 149 8.62 10.09 -8.65
CA GLY A 149 9.32 10.10 -7.36
C GLY A 149 8.57 10.90 -6.31
N VAL A 150 7.24 10.96 -6.42
CA VAL A 150 6.36 11.63 -5.48
C VAL A 150 5.71 10.55 -4.62
N ASP A 151 5.79 10.71 -3.31
CA ASP A 151 5.07 9.86 -2.37
C ASP A 151 4.14 10.74 -1.53
N ILE A 152 2.85 10.63 -1.81
CA ILE A 152 1.80 11.30 -1.04
C ILE A 152 0.99 10.19 -0.37
N GLU A 153 0.96 10.23 0.96
CA GLU A 153 0.24 9.24 1.77
C GLU A 153 -1.25 9.21 1.43
N SER A 154 -1.87 10.40 1.36
CA SER A 154 -3.31 10.58 1.11
C SER A 154 -3.59 11.59 -0.01
N PRO A 155 -3.39 11.20 -1.29
CA PRO A 155 -3.54 12.12 -2.41
C PRO A 155 -5.02 12.41 -2.71
N ALA A 156 -5.31 13.60 -3.25
CA ALA A 156 -6.68 14.06 -3.49
C ALA A 156 -7.49 13.12 -4.39
N TRP A 157 -6.85 12.52 -5.41
CA TRP A 157 -7.50 11.56 -6.31
C TRP A 157 -7.98 10.29 -5.56
N TYR A 158 -7.21 9.85 -4.56
CA TYR A 158 -7.52 8.65 -3.78
C TYR A 158 -8.70 8.95 -2.84
N ASN A 159 -8.65 10.08 -2.14
CA ASN A 159 -9.73 10.53 -1.26
C ASN A 159 -11.04 10.72 -2.02
N ALA A 160 -11.00 11.25 -3.25
CA ALA A 160 -12.18 11.34 -4.11
C ALA A 160 -12.79 9.95 -4.42
N GLY A 161 -11.96 8.93 -4.64
CA GLY A 161 -12.40 7.55 -4.82
C GLY A 161 -12.97 6.92 -3.54
N VAL A 162 -12.35 7.17 -2.38
CA VAL A 162 -12.87 6.73 -1.07
C VAL A 162 -14.24 7.34 -0.81
N ASP A 163 -14.42 8.64 -1.07
CA ASP A 163 -15.71 9.31 -0.90
C ASP A 163 -16.77 8.79 -1.86
N PHE A 164 -16.40 8.47 -3.10
CA PHE A 164 -17.30 7.83 -4.06
C PHE A 164 -17.74 6.45 -3.57
N LEU A 165 -16.82 5.62 -3.08
CA LEU A 165 -17.14 4.29 -2.54
C LEU A 165 -17.99 4.37 -1.28
N ARG A 166 -17.70 5.30 -0.37
CA ARG A 166 -18.49 5.53 0.83
C ARG A 166 -19.96 5.87 0.50
N LYS A 167 -20.18 6.71 -0.51
CA LYS A 167 -21.54 7.12 -0.94
C LYS A 167 -22.31 6.03 -1.70
N SER A 168 -21.60 5.11 -2.36
CA SER A 168 -22.21 4.08 -3.22
C SER A 168 -22.29 2.70 -2.59
N GLN A 169 -21.78 2.52 -1.36
CA GLN A 169 -21.83 1.24 -0.66
C GLN A 169 -23.27 0.87 -0.28
N LYS A 170 -23.66 -0.38 -0.54
CA LYS A 170 -24.95 -0.93 -0.11
C LYS A 170 -24.95 -1.25 1.38
N GLY A 171 -26.13 -1.41 1.97
CA GLY A 171 -26.27 -1.74 3.41
C GLY A 171 -25.61 -3.05 3.85
N ASN A 172 -25.41 -4.01 2.93
CA ASN A 172 -24.68 -5.25 3.18
C ASN A 172 -23.15 -5.12 3.03
N GLY A 173 -22.63 -3.91 2.78
CA GLY A 173 -21.22 -3.62 2.58
C GLY A 173 -20.68 -3.87 1.17
N SER A 174 -21.51 -4.40 0.26
CA SER A 174 -21.13 -4.66 -1.13
C SER A 174 -21.23 -3.41 -2.00
N TRP A 175 -20.59 -3.49 -3.17
CA TRP A 175 -20.75 -2.53 -4.24
C TRP A 175 -21.30 -3.20 -5.48
N SER A 176 -22.29 -2.56 -6.08
CA SER A 176 -22.63 -2.74 -7.48
C SER A 176 -23.46 -1.55 -7.93
N LEU A 177 -23.14 -1.05 -9.11
CA LEU A 177 -23.79 0.09 -9.73
C LEU A 177 -24.36 -0.33 -11.08
N SER A 178 -25.45 0.32 -11.48
CA SER A 178 -25.97 0.19 -12.84
C SER A 178 -24.85 0.56 -13.82
N GLY A 179 -24.55 -0.33 -14.77
CA GLY A 179 -23.47 -0.13 -15.74
C GLY A 179 -22.10 -0.72 -15.35
N SER A 180 -21.91 -1.32 -14.17
CA SER A 180 -20.60 -1.95 -13.88
C SER A 180 -20.34 -3.24 -14.68
N TYR A 181 -21.39 -3.96 -15.10
CA TYR A 181 -21.37 -5.20 -15.89
C TYR A 181 -20.53 -6.38 -15.36
N CYS A 182 -19.66 -6.21 -14.35
CA CYS A 182 -18.84 -7.28 -13.76
C CYS A 182 -19.58 -8.12 -12.71
N GLY A 183 -20.67 -7.59 -12.14
CA GLY A 183 -21.44 -8.24 -11.08
C GLY A 183 -20.93 -7.92 -9.67
N GLU A 184 -21.82 -8.04 -8.68
CA GLU A 184 -21.59 -7.54 -7.30
C GLU A 184 -20.33 -8.10 -6.63
N ALA A 185 -20.02 -9.39 -6.83
CA ALA A 185 -18.82 -9.99 -6.26
C ALA A 185 -17.53 -9.37 -6.84
N ALA A 186 -17.47 -9.21 -8.16
CA ALA A 186 -16.31 -8.64 -8.83
C ALA A 186 -16.18 -7.14 -8.55
N ASP A 187 -17.29 -6.40 -8.58
CA ASP A 187 -17.36 -4.98 -8.23
C ASP A 187 -16.84 -4.73 -6.82
N THR A 188 -17.30 -5.54 -5.86
CA THR A 188 -16.86 -5.48 -4.47
C THR A 188 -15.37 -5.79 -4.34
N ALA A 189 -14.87 -6.83 -5.02
CA ALA A 189 -13.45 -7.17 -5.00
C ALA A 189 -12.57 -6.03 -5.57
N LEU A 190 -12.97 -5.43 -6.68
CA LEU A 190 -12.26 -4.32 -7.32
C LEU A 190 -12.28 -3.04 -6.47
N ALA A 191 -13.43 -2.73 -5.84
CA ALA A 191 -13.54 -1.65 -4.87
C ALA A 191 -12.60 -1.87 -3.66
N MET A 192 -12.51 -3.10 -3.18
CA MET A 192 -11.59 -3.45 -2.10
C MET A 192 -10.12 -3.32 -2.51
N LEU A 193 -9.75 -3.75 -3.72
CA LEU A 193 -8.38 -3.57 -4.23
C LEU A 193 -7.99 -2.08 -4.30
N PHE A 194 -8.93 -1.23 -4.73
CA PHE A 194 -8.75 0.22 -4.70
C PHE A 194 -8.53 0.73 -3.27
N LEU A 195 -9.41 0.39 -2.32
CA LEU A 195 -9.34 0.86 -0.92
C LEU A 195 -8.10 0.37 -0.15
N MET A 196 -7.56 -0.78 -0.53
CA MET A 196 -6.32 -1.28 0.07
C MET A 196 -5.09 -0.61 -0.53
N ARG A 197 -5.23 0.23 -1.57
CA ARG A 197 -4.13 0.71 -2.41
C ARG A 197 -3.17 -0.43 -2.75
N SER A 198 -3.73 -1.57 -3.19
CA SER A 198 -2.96 -2.83 -3.28
C SER A 198 -1.71 -2.70 -4.15
N THR A 199 -1.74 -1.82 -5.15
CA THR A 199 -0.59 -1.60 -6.02
C THR A 199 0.49 -0.78 -5.34
N LYS A 200 0.13 0.27 -4.60
CA LYS A 200 1.10 1.01 -3.77
C LYS A 200 1.76 0.08 -2.76
N GLN A 201 0.98 -0.74 -2.06
CA GLN A 201 1.51 -1.72 -1.11
C GLN A 201 2.49 -2.70 -1.78
N MET A 202 2.16 -3.25 -2.96
CA MET A 202 3.10 -4.12 -3.68
C MET A 202 4.36 -3.39 -4.17
N ILE A 203 4.25 -2.11 -4.56
CA ILE A 203 5.41 -1.31 -4.94
C ILE A 203 6.33 -1.10 -3.73
N GLU A 204 5.76 -0.85 -2.55
CA GLU A 204 6.48 -0.70 -1.28
C GLU A 204 7.10 -2.03 -0.85
N GLU A 205 6.34 -3.13 -0.87
CA GLU A 205 6.86 -4.49 -0.58
C GLU A 205 8.00 -4.87 -1.54
N SER A 206 7.87 -4.57 -2.83
CA SER A 206 8.94 -4.79 -3.81
C SER A 206 10.16 -3.90 -3.57
N ARG A 207 10.01 -2.76 -2.86
CA ARG A 207 11.14 -1.94 -2.38
C ARG A 207 11.74 -2.54 -1.10
N GLU A 208 10.92 -3.16 -0.25
CA GLU A 208 11.31 -3.74 1.04
C GLU A 208 11.93 -5.15 0.94
N GLY A 209 11.58 -5.94 -0.08
CA GLY A 209 12.03 -7.33 -0.21
C GLY A 209 12.03 -7.87 -1.65
N VAL A 210 13.22 -8.29 -2.10
CA VAL A 210 13.52 -8.93 -3.39
C VAL A 210 13.40 -8.02 -4.62
N LEU A 211 14.41 -7.16 -4.78
CA LEU A 211 14.83 -6.75 -6.12
C LEU A 211 15.64 -7.88 -6.75
N ILE A 212 15.26 -8.26 -7.97
CA ILE A 212 16.15 -8.87 -8.95
C ILE A 212 17.46 -8.04 -8.94
N GLY A 213 18.51 -8.56 -8.29
CA GLY A 213 19.83 -7.95 -8.25
C GLY A 213 20.38 -7.44 -6.91
N GLY A 214 19.83 -7.85 -5.76
CA GLY A 214 20.55 -7.92 -4.47
C GLY A 214 21.46 -6.75 -4.08
N ASN A 215 20.91 -5.76 -3.39
CA ASN A 215 21.47 -4.95 -2.28
C ASN A 215 20.78 -3.58 -2.24
N GLY A 216 19.83 -3.41 -1.33
CA GLY A 216 19.20 -2.12 -1.00
C GLY A 216 19.29 -1.86 0.50
N LEU A 217 19.55 -0.62 0.88
CA LEU A 217 19.48 -0.13 2.26
C LEU A 217 18.03 0.29 2.59
N PRO A 218 17.51 -0.01 3.81
CA PRO A 218 16.23 0.49 4.27
C PRO A 218 16.19 2.02 4.35
N THR A 219 15.02 2.60 4.13
CA THR A 219 14.73 4.05 4.22
C THR A 219 14.72 4.58 5.65
N ASP A 220 14.81 3.71 6.66
CA ASP A 220 14.86 4.09 8.07
C ASP A 220 16.32 4.15 8.58
N VAL A 221 16.78 5.38 8.82
CA VAL A 221 18.14 5.71 9.26
C VAL A 221 18.23 6.05 10.76
N ALA A 222 17.12 5.93 11.50
CA ALA A 222 17.06 6.35 12.90
C ALA A 222 17.95 5.52 13.85
N ASN A 223 18.35 4.30 13.44
CA ASN A 223 19.03 3.32 14.30
C ASN A 223 20.41 2.87 13.79
N LEU A 224 21.09 3.73 13.03
CA LEU A 224 22.44 3.46 12.54
C LEU A 224 23.48 3.65 13.66
N GLN A 225 24.23 2.60 14.00
CA GLN A 225 25.44 2.74 14.83
C GLN A 225 26.69 2.75 13.94
N THR A 226 27.64 3.58 14.32
CA THR A 226 28.94 3.71 13.64
C THR A 226 29.96 2.86 14.39
N THR A 227 30.63 1.92 13.71
CA THR A 227 31.80 1.26 14.29
C THR A 227 32.97 2.24 14.43
N SER A 228 33.97 1.87 15.24
CA SER A 228 35.17 2.67 15.52
C SER A 228 36.00 3.03 14.28
N ASP A 229 35.72 2.43 13.12
CA ASP A 229 36.32 2.68 11.81
C ASP A 229 35.43 3.53 10.87
N GLY A 230 34.35 4.14 11.37
CA GLY A 230 33.53 5.09 10.61
C GLY A 230 32.53 4.45 9.64
N ARG A 231 32.37 3.12 9.70
CA ARG A 231 31.36 2.39 8.92
C ARG A 231 30.03 2.35 9.65
N VAL A 232 28.96 2.56 8.89
CA VAL A 232 27.59 2.40 9.36
C VAL A 232 27.24 0.92 9.34
N VAL A 233 26.95 0.33 10.50
CA VAL A 233 26.57 -1.09 10.62
C VAL A 233 25.15 -1.19 11.17
N LYS A 234 24.32 -2.05 10.55
CA LYS A 234 23.00 -2.41 11.11
C LYS A 234 23.24 -3.14 12.43
N PRO A 235 22.53 -2.82 13.53
CA PRO A 235 22.41 -3.78 14.61
C PRO A 235 21.77 -5.03 14.01
N GLU A 236 22.42 -6.19 14.10
CA GLU A 236 21.83 -7.46 13.63
C GLU A 236 20.48 -7.78 14.31
N MET A 237 20.16 -7.08 15.40
CA MET A 237 19.01 -7.27 16.27
C MET A 237 17.63 -6.91 15.68
N PHE A 238 17.54 -6.22 14.55
CA PHE A 238 16.25 -5.85 13.92
C PHE A 238 15.83 -6.73 12.73
N LYS A 239 16.58 -7.79 12.41
CA LYS A 239 16.30 -8.63 11.24
C LYS A 239 15.22 -9.70 11.47
N SER A 240 14.77 -9.93 12.70
CA SER A 240 13.76 -10.94 13.01
C SER A 240 12.75 -10.46 14.04
N MET A 241 11.54 -11.02 13.95
CA MET A 241 10.50 -10.85 14.97
C MET A 241 11.04 -11.18 16.36
N ASP A 242 11.83 -12.24 16.52
CA ASP A 242 12.39 -12.61 17.82
C ASP A 242 13.36 -11.56 18.38
N GLY A 243 14.17 -10.93 17.52
CA GLY A 243 15.06 -9.84 17.93
C GLY A 243 14.28 -8.61 18.40
N LEU A 244 13.17 -8.28 17.73
CA LEU A 244 12.24 -7.25 18.18
C LEU A 244 11.59 -7.64 19.51
N LEU A 245 11.03 -8.85 19.62
CA LEU A 245 10.39 -9.33 20.84
C LEU A 245 11.36 -9.34 22.04
N ASP A 246 12.62 -9.69 21.82
CA ASP A 246 13.67 -9.65 22.84
C ASP A 246 14.02 -8.24 23.27
N LEU A 247 14.02 -7.29 22.35
CA LEU A 247 14.24 -5.88 22.66
C LEU A 247 13.06 -5.29 23.44
N LEU A 248 11.82 -5.61 23.04
CA LEU A 248 10.60 -5.21 23.74
C LEU A 248 10.45 -5.82 25.13
N SER A 249 11.21 -6.88 25.42
CA SER A 249 11.22 -7.52 26.74
C SER A 249 12.28 -6.94 27.68
N LYS A 250 13.08 -5.96 27.23
CA LYS A 250 14.12 -5.29 28.02
C LYS A 250 13.63 -3.93 28.54
N ASP A 251 14.26 -3.45 29.61
CA ASP A 251 13.84 -2.27 30.39
C ASP A 251 13.63 -0.98 29.57
N ASP A 252 12.82 -0.08 30.13
CA ASP A 252 12.28 1.16 29.53
C ASP A 252 13.33 2.05 28.85
N GLU A 253 14.57 2.13 29.36
CA GLU A 253 15.61 3.03 28.81
C GLU A 253 16.04 2.67 27.38
N THR A 254 15.85 1.41 26.95
CA THR A 254 16.17 0.97 25.58
C THR A 254 15.06 1.25 24.56
N MET A 255 13.89 1.69 25.03
CA MET A 255 12.67 1.83 24.22
C MET A 255 12.51 3.23 23.61
N ASP A 256 13.13 4.27 24.17
CA ASP A 256 13.14 5.63 23.62
C ASP A 256 13.90 5.75 22.28
N GLY A 257 14.70 4.74 21.94
CA GLY A 257 15.43 4.65 20.67
C GLY A 257 14.63 4.07 19.51
N ILE A 258 13.43 3.50 19.73
CA ILE A 258 12.61 2.97 18.63
C ILE A 258 11.85 4.12 17.97
N GLY A 259 12.54 4.84 17.08
CA GLY A 259 12.04 6.05 16.42
C GLY A 259 10.79 5.88 15.54
N ALA A 260 10.39 4.65 15.20
CA ALA A 260 9.16 4.37 14.46
C ALA A 260 8.65 2.94 14.71
N MET A 261 7.33 2.79 14.82
CA MET A 261 6.67 1.50 14.95
C MET A 261 6.59 0.80 13.58
N PRO A 262 7.05 -0.46 13.43
CA PRO A 262 7.06 -1.14 12.14
C PRO A 262 5.68 -1.13 11.47
N GLU A 263 5.64 -0.91 10.16
CA GLU A 263 4.39 -0.93 9.40
C GLU A 263 3.84 -2.35 9.23
N LYS A 264 4.71 -3.35 9.13
CA LYS A 264 4.37 -4.77 9.01
C LYS A 264 5.15 -5.63 9.98
N PHE A 265 4.51 -6.71 10.41
CA PHE A 265 5.07 -7.71 11.31
C PHE A 265 5.06 -9.08 10.62
N ASP A 266 6.24 -9.53 10.20
CA ASP A 266 6.42 -10.88 9.64
C ASP A 266 6.64 -11.88 10.79
N LEU A 267 5.61 -12.67 11.08
CA LEU A 267 5.72 -13.82 11.97
C LEU A 267 6.38 -14.99 11.23
N ALA A 268 6.98 -15.90 12.00
CA ALA A 268 7.57 -17.12 11.46
C ALA A 268 6.57 -17.93 10.62
N ASP A 269 7.09 -18.56 9.55
CA ASP A 269 6.32 -19.51 8.74
C ASP A 269 6.11 -20.85 9.47
N ASP A 270 7.05 -21.25 10.33
CA ASP A 270 6.92 -22.46 11.13
C ASP A 270 5.77 -22.31 12.14
N PRO A 271 4.79 -23.23 12.16
CA PRO A 271 3.63 -23.11 13.04
C PRO A 271 3.95 -23.06 14.53
N LYS A 272 4.99 -23.78 15.00
CA LYS A 272 5.33 -23.82 16.43
C LYS A 272 6.01 -22.52 16.85
N GLU A 273 6.93 -22.04 16.03
CA GLU A 273 7.62 -20.77 16.25
C GLU A 273 6.63 -19.60 16.20
N ARG A 274 5.75 -19.59 15.20
CA ARG A 274 4.65 -18.62 15.09
C ARG A 274 3.76 -18.62 16.32
N ALA A 275 3.36 -19.79 16.81
CA ALA A 275 2.55 -19.90 18.02
C ALA A 275 3.28 -19.32 19.26
N SER A 276 4.59 -19.55 19.37
CA SER A 276 5.42 -18.97 20.43
C SER A 276 5.49 -17.44 20.34
N GLN A 277 5.70 -16.90 19.14
CA GLN A 277 5.73 -15.46 18.89
C GLN A 277 4.38 -14.81 19.21
N VAL A 278 3.26 -15.41 18.77
CA VAL A 278 1.91 -14.94 19.10
C VAL A 278 1.65 -14.98 20.61
N ALA A 279 2.05 -16.05 21.30
CA ALA A 279 1.91 -16.15 22.76
C ALA A 279 2.72 -15.08 23.51
N ARG A 280 3.88 -14.67 22.97
CA ARG A 280 4.69 -13.60 23.53
C ARG A 280 4.05 -12.22 23.29
N LEU A 281 3.54 -11.98 22.08
CA LEU A 281 2.77 -10.77 21.76
C LEU A 281 1.54 -10.62 22.68
N ARG A 282 0.79 -11.69 22.91
CA ARG A 282 -0.36 -11.72 23.83
C ARG A 282 0.02 -11.26 25.25
N ARG A 283 1.10 -11.83 25.81
CA ARG A 283 1.63 -11.42 27.13
C ARG A 283 2.05 -9.95 27.17
N MET A 284 2.66 -9.46 26.10
CA MET A 284 3.06 -8.05 26.02
C MET A 284 1.86 -7.11 25.92
N ALA A 285 0.79 -7.50 25.22
CA ALA A 285 -0.45 -6.72 25.17
C ALA A 285 -1.11 -6.58 26.55
N GLU A 286 -0.97 -7.58 27.42
CA GLU A 286 -1.52 -7.58 28.78
C GLU A 286 -0.67 -6.77 29.77
N GLY A 287 0.65 -7.00 29.79
CA GLY A 287 1.52 -6.51 30.89
C GLY A 287 2.75 -5.75 30.45
N GLY A 288 2.93 -5.48 29.15
CA GLY A 288 4.09 -4.75 28.64
C GLY A 288 4.04 -3.25 28.98
N THR A 289 5.14 -2.56 28.69
CA THR A 289 5.22 -1.09 28.67
C THR A 289 4.22 -0.51 27.66
N TYR A 290 3.92 0.79 27.71
CA TYR A 290 2.95 1.37 26.77
C TYR A 290 3.38 1.17 25.30
N GLN A 291 4.69 1.29 25.01
CA GLN A 291 5.23 1.00 23.67
C GLN A 291 5.09 -0.47 23.30
N ALA A 292 5.41 -1.39 24.23
CA ALA A 292 5.28 -2.83 23.98
C ALA A 292 3.82 -3.24 23.73
N ARG A 293 2.85 -2.67 24.48
CA ARG A 293 1.42 -2.91 24.26
C ARG A 293 0.96 -2.42 22.90
N ARG A 294 1.34 -1.20 22.48
CA ARG A 294 1.06 -0.67 21.13
C ARG A 294 1.55 -1.64 20.05
N ILE A 295 2.83 -2.04 20.11
CA ILE A 295 3.43 -2.93 19.12
C ILE A 295 2.74 -4.29 19.11
N ALA A 296 2.50 -4.87 20.29
CA ALA A 296 1.82 -6.14 20.43
C ALA A 296 0.42 -6.12 19.81
N LEU A 297 -0.39 -5.10 20.13
CA LEU A 297 -1.75 -4.95 19.61
C LEU A 297 -1.77 -4.78 18.08
N LYS A 298 -0.84 -4.00 17.51
CA LYS A 298 -0.76 -3.85 16.04
C LYS A 298 -0.35 -5.16 15.38
N ALA A 299 0.67 -5.85 15.91
CA ALA A 299 1.12 -7.14 15.37
C ALA A 299 0.00 -8.18 15.42
N LEU A 300 -0.69 -8.31 16.56
CA LEU A 300 -1.84 -9.20 16.71
C LEU A 300 -2.95 -8.87 15.70
N GLY A 301 -3.27 -7.59 15.50
CA GLY A 301 -4.25 -7.15 14.50
C GLY A 301 -3.88 -7.46 13.04
N GLN A 302 -2.58 -7.58 12.73
CA GLN A 302 -2.10 -7.91 11.40
C GLN A 302 -2.07 -9.41 11.10
N THR A 303 -2.08 -10.27 12.12
CA THR A 303 -2.04 -11.73 11.95
C THR A 303 -3.25 -12.30 11.20
N ARG A 304 -4.37 -11.57 11.17
CA ARG A 304 -5.68 -12.03 10.67
C ARG A 304 -6.17 -13.33 11.31
N ASP A 305 -5.65 -13.66 12.49
CA ASP A 305 -6.08 -14.79 13.29
C ASP A 305 -7.16 -14.33 14.28
N PHE A 306 -8.36 -14.88 14.13
CA PHE A 306 -9.53 -14.54 14.95
C PHE A 306 -9.31 -14.88 16.41
N ASP A 307 -8.45 -15.85 16.72
CA ASP A 307 -8.16 -16.20 18.09
C ASP A 307 -7.45 -15.06 18.84
N ASN A 308 -6.90 -14.06 18.13
CA ASN A 308 -6.30 -12.86 18.75
C ASN A 308 -7.31 -11.76 19.10
N ILE A 309 -8.59 -11.88 18.72
CA ILE A 309 -9.63 -10.89 19.00
C ILE A 309 -9.76 -10.53 20.50
N PRO A 310 -9.72 -11.49 21.46
CA PRO A 310 -9.82 -11.16 22.88
C PRO A 310 -8.77 -10.14 23.37
N TRP A 311 -7.55 -10.19 22.84
CA TRP A 311 -6.48 -9.24 23.21
C TRP A 311 -6.69 -7.86 22.61
N LEU A 312 -7.25 -7.77 21.41
CA LEU A 312 -7.64 -6.47 20.86
C LEU A 312 -8.86 -5.88 21.57
N ILE A 313 -9.79 -6.73 22.03
CA ILE A 313 -10.92 -6.29 22.87
C ILE A 313 -10.40 -5.75 24.21
N TYR A 314 -9.44 -6.45 24.83
CA TYR A 314 -8.75 -5.99 26.04
C TYR A 314 -8.09 -4.61 25.83
N GLY A 315 -7.38 -4.42 24.70
CA GLY A 315 -6.72 -3.16 24.36
C GLY A 315 -7.63 -1.94 24.20
N LEU A 316 -8.96 -2.10 24.07
CA LEU A 316 -9.89 -0.95 23.98
C LEU A 316 -10.00 -0.14 25.27
N THR A 317 -9.55 -0.71 26.39
CA THR A 317 -9.52 -0.06 27.70
C THR A 317 -8.10 0.20 28.20
N ASP A 318 -7.09 0.09 27.32
CA ASP A 318 -5.70 0.39 27.66
C ASP A 318 -5.58 1.81 28.24
N PRO A 319 -4.77 2.06 29.29
CA PRO A 319 -4.55 3.42 29.78
C PRO A 319 -3.94 4.35 28.71
N ASP A 320 -3.18 3.81 27.76
CA ASP A 320 -2.60 4.55 26.64
C ASP A 320 -3.60 4.77 25.49
N ASP A 321 -3.72 6.02 25.03
CA ASP A 321 -4.71 6.40 24.01
C ASP A 321 -4.42 5.81 22.62
N ASP A 322 -3.15 5.75 22.24
CA ASP A 322 -2.77 5.19 20.94
C ASP A 322 -2.94 3.67 20.93
N ALA A 323 -2.64 2.98 22.04
CA ALA A 323 -2.91 1.55 22.19
C ALA A 323 -4.41 1.24 22.00
N ARG A 324 -5.31 2.06 22.57
CA ARG A 324 -6.76 1.94 22.33
C ARG A 324 -7.14 2.11 20.87
N LYS A 325 -6.57 3.10 20.17
CA LYS A 325 -6.81 3.33 18.74
C LYS A 325 -6.29 2.18 17.88
N ILE A 326 -5.09 1.68 18.18
CA ILE A 326 -4.48 0.53 17.50
C ILE A 326 -5.35 -0.72 17.68
N ALA A 327 -5.82 -0.99 18.90
CA ALA A 327 -6.70 -2.11 19.19
C ALA A 327 -8.02 -2.02 18.43
N ARG A 328 -8.66 -0.85 18.44
CA ARG A 328 -9.88 -0.54 17.68
C ARG A 328 -9.68 -0.78 16.19
N ASP A 329 -8.61 -0.26 15.62
CA ASP A 329 -8.34 -0.35 14.19
C ASP A 329 -7.96 -1.78 13.79
N GLY A 330 -7.25 -2.51 14.65
CA GLY A 330 -7.04 -3.95 14.53
C GLY A 330 -8.35 -4.74 14.50
N LEU A 331 -9.30 -4.45 15.40
CA LEU A 331 -10.63 -5.09 15.39
C LEU A 331 -11.40 -4.78 14.10
N ARG A 332 -11.44 -3.51 13.68
CA ARG A 332 -12.10 -3.11 12.43
C ARG A 332 -11.49 -3.82 11.22
N PHE A 333 -10.16 -3.92 11.19
CA PHE A 333 -9.41 -4.58 10.13
C PHE A 333 -9.68 -6.09 10.08
N MET A 334 -9.50 -6.81 11.20
CA MET A 334 -9.65 -8.26 11.24
C MET A 334 -11.09 -8.71 10.99
N THR A 335 -12.06 -7.98 11.55
CA THR A 335 -13.48 -8.35 11.48
C THR A 335 -14.20 -7.77 10.27
N ARG A 336 -13.52 -6.91 9.49
CA ARG A 336 -14.07 -6.17 8.35
C ARG A 336 -15.28 -5.28 8.70
N LYS A 337 -15.47 -4.97 9.98
CA LYS A 337 -16.54 -4.09 10.47
C LYS A 337 -15.99 -2.67 10.59
N PHE A 338 -15.96 -1.92 9.49
CA PHE A 338 -15.30 -0.59 9.41
C PHE A 338 -15.76 0.43 10.44
N GLN A 339 -17.06 0.44 10.77
CA GLN A 339 -17.61 1.33 11.80
C GLN A 339 -17.42 0.78 13.23
N GLY A 340 -17.04 -0.50 13.35
CA GLY A 340 -16.88 -1.22 14.62
C GLY A 340 -18.11 -1.07 15.52
N PHE A 341 -17.86 -0.86 16.81
CA PHE A 341 -18.86 -0.56 17.82
C PHE A 341 -18.54 0.74 18.57
N GLY A 342 -18.22 1.81 17.84
CA GLY A 342 -17.89 3.13 18.41
C GLY A 342 -16.39 3.43 18.41
N MET A 343 -15.95 4.19 19.42
CA MET A 343 -14.61 4.78 19.57
C MET A 343 -14.18 5.67 18.40
N SER A 344 -14.59 6.96 18.43
CA SER A 344 -14.00 7.99 17.57
C SER A 344 -12.51 8.20 17.89
N ASP A 345 -11.81 9.02 17.10
CA ASP A 345 -10.40 9.33 17.35
C ASP A 345 -10.18 10.19 18.61
N THR A 346 -11.26 10.69 19.21
CA THR A 346 -11.29 11.45 20.46
C THR A 346 -12.01 10.69 21.58
N ALA A 347 -12.16 9.37 21.44
CA ALA A 347 -12.89 8.54 22.38
C ALA A 347 -12.20 8.46 23.74
N THR A 348 -13.00 8.54 24.80
CA THR A 348 -12.54 8.40 26.18
C THR A 348 -12.34 6.92 26.55
N VAL A 349 -11.71 6.67 27.70
CA VAL A 349 -11.63 5.32 28.27
C VAL A 349 -13.01 4.70 28.47
N GLU A 350 -14.02 5.52 28.81
CA GLU A 350 -15.39 5.04 29.02
C GLU A 350 -16.07 4.64 27.71
N ASP A 351 -15.83 5.39 26.63
CA ASP A 351 -16.25 4.98 25.28
C ASP A 351 -15.59 3.65 24.88
N GLY A 352 -14.34 3.45 25.31
CA GLY A 352 -13.61 2.19 25.20
C GLY A 352 -14.32 1.02 25.88
N ARG A 353 -14.77 1.19 27.13
CA ARG A 353 -15.54 0.16 27.86
C ARG A 353 -16.85 -0.20 27.17
N VAL A 354 -17.59 0.81 26.70
CA VAL A 354 -18.85 0.58 25.97
C VAL A 354 -18.61 -0.18 24.67
N ALA A 355 -17.56 0.16 23.93
CA ALA A 355 -17.19 -0.57 22.72
C ALA A 355 -16.73 -1.99 23.05
N GLN A 356 -15.95 -2.16 24.12
CA GLN A 356 -15.46 -3.45 24.60
C GLN A 356 -16.60 -4.42 24.87
N GLU A 357 -17.63 -4.01 25.62
CA GLU A 357 -18.79 -4.87 25.91
C GLU A 357 -19.54 -5.31 24.64
N LYS A 358 -19.72 -4.39 23.68
CA LYS A 358 -20.34 -4.71 22.39
C LYS A 358 -19.50 -5.70 21.58
N TRP A 359 -18.18 -5.54 21.58
CA TRP A 359 -17.27 -6.49 20.94
C TRP A 359 -17.26 -7.85 21.65
N LYS A 360 -17.30 -7.90 22.99
CA LYS A 360 -17.42 -9.15 23.76
C LYS A 360 -18.70 -9.89 23.39
N VAL A 361 -19.85 -9.21 23.39
CA VAL A 361 -21.15 -9.78 23.00
C VAL A 361 -21.11 -10.32 21.57
N TRP A 362 -20.60 -9.51 20.63
CA TRP A 362 -20.48 -9.96 19.24
C TRP A 362 -19.55 -11.16 19.10
N TYR A 363 -18.38 -11.17 19.74
CA TYR A 363 -17.42 -12.26 19.60
C TYR A 363 -17.95 -13.57 20.18
N LYS A 364 -18.73 -13.52 21.28
CA LYS A 364 -19.44 -14.69 21.81
C LYS A 364 -20.42 -15.31 20.82
N THR A 365 -20.96 -14.56 19.87
CA THR A 365 -21.81 -15.14 18.80
C THR A 365 -21.02 -16.04 17.84
N LEU A 366 -19.69 -15.83 17.73
CA LEU A 366 -18.79 -16.60 16.88
C LEU A 366 -18.02 -17.68 17.65
N ARG A 367 -17.74 -17.42 18.93
CA ARG A 367 -17.03 -18.30 19.87
C ARG A 367 -17.76 -18.31 21.22
N PRO A 368 -18.82 -19.11 21.39
CA PRO A 368 -19.61 -19.13 22.62
C PRO A 368 -18.80 -19.46 23.88
N GLU A 369 -17.81 -20.34 23.73
CA GLU A 369 -16.94 -20.82 24.82
C GLU A 369 -15.74 -19.91 25.11
N VAL A 370 -15.67 -18.72 24.50
CA VAL A 370 -14.53 -17.82 24.70
C VAL A 370 -14.50 -17.27 26.13
N GLU A 371 -13.35 -17.42 26.78
CA GLU A 371 -12.98 -16.66 27.97
C GLU A 371 -12.20 -15.41 27.55
N PHE A 372 -12.62 -14.25 28.06
CA PHE A 372 -11.93 -12.99 27.77
C PHE A 372 -10.79 -12.77 28.76
N VAL A 373 -9.76 -12.07 28.29
CA VAL A 373 -8.64 -11.60 29.12
C VAL A 373 -9.22 -10.75 30.27
N SER A 374 -8.76 -11.02 31.50
CA SER A 374 -9.19 -10.29 32.69
C SER A 374 -8.72 -8.83 32.65
N GLU A 375 -9.59 -7.90 33.07
CA GLU A 375 -9.31 -6.46 33.15
C GLU A 375 -8.14 -6.12 34.08
#